data_AF-A0A0F7FHQ0-F1
#
_entry.id   AF-A0A0F7FHQ0-F1
#
_cell.length_a   1.000
_cell.length_b   1.000
_cell.length_c   1.000
_cell.angle_alpha   90.00
_cell.angle_beta   90.00
_cell.angle_gamma   90.00
#
_symmetry.space_group_name_H-M   'P 1'
#
loop_
_entity.id
_entity.type
_entity.pdbx_description
1 polymer ?
#
loop_
_entity_poly.entity_id
_entity_poly.type
_entity_poly.pdbx_seq_one_letter_code
_entity_poly.pdbx_strand_id
1 'polypeptide(L)'
;MPIKLDQAEKRLLYLFYVYGKAVSRKRIHELVYKLQTEYGVALGFTFAGQVPFSKQLDEKLEELVKKGYLKLIYSTGGGYLSLYRPYYKLSERGAKVAAKSDFSKTDKETIEKMVNSLRGAKEKGGTETAVQQ
;
A
#
# COMPACT_ATOMS: atom_id res chain seq x y z
N MET A 1 7.74 0.26 -25.69
CA MET A 1 6.63 1.25 -25.67
C MET A 1 6.54 1.87 -24.28
N PRO A 2 6.35 3.18 -24.12
CA PRO A 2 6.14 3.77 -22.81
C PRO A 2 4.82 3.26 -22.23
N ILE A 3 4.89 2.41 -21.22
CA ILE A 3 3.70 1.88 -20.54
C ILE A 3 3.09 3.05 -19.75
N LYS A 4 2.01 3.63 -20.29
CA LYS A 4 1.30 4.74 -19.69
C LYS A 4 0.63 4.25 -18.41
N LEU A 5 0.91 4.93 -17.30
CA LEU A 5 0.27 4.66 -16.02
C LEU A 5 -1.06 5.40 -15.95
N ASP A 6 -2.10 4.71 -15.49
CA ASP A 6 -3.37 5.34 -15.18
C ASP A 6 -3.32 6.09 -13.82
N GLN A 7 -4.38 6.84 -13.50
CA GLN A 7 -4.43 7.65 -12.29
C GLN A 7 -4.47 6.81 -11.01
N ALA A 8 -5.12 5.64 -11.03
CA ALA A 8 -5.18 4.75 -9.88
C ALA A 8 -3.80 4.13 -9.60
N GLU A 9 -3.06 3.73 -10.64
CA GLU A 9 -1.68 3.24 -10.55
C GLU A 9 -0.75 4.29 -9.98
N LYS A 10 -0.85 5.55 -10.43
CA LYS A 10 -0.04 6.65 -9.90
C LYS A 10 -0.29 6.85 -8.40
N ARG A 11 -1.56 6.86 -7.97
CA ARG A 11 -1.94 6.98 -6.56
C ARG A 11 -1.46 5.78 -5.73
N LEU A 12 -1.57 4.57 -6.27
CA LEU A 12 -1.05 3.34 -5.63
C LEU A 12 0.46 3.42 -5.44
N LEU A 13 1.21 3.76 -6.49
CA LEU A 13 2.67 3.91 -6.39
C LEU A 13 3.06 5.00 -5.39
N TYR A 14 2.29 6.10 -5.32
CA TYR A 14 2.50 7.14 -4.31
C TYR A 14 2.24 6.63 -2.89
N LEU A 15 1.18 5.84 -2.67
CA LEU A 15 0.93 5.20 -1.38
C LEU A 15 2.14 4.37 -0.93
N PHE A 16 2.70 3.52 -1.82
CA PHE A 16 3.90 2.75 -1.50
C PHE A 16 5.12 3.64 -1.24
N TYR A 17 5.27 4.73 -1.99
CA TYR A 17 6.36 5.70 -1.82
C TYR A 17 6.31 6.37 -0.45
N VAL A 18 5.14 6.90 -0.05
CA VAL A 18 4.96 7.54 1.26
C VAL A 18 5.05 6.52 2.39
N TYR A 19 4.51 5.31 2.21
CA TYR A 19 4.58 4.24 3.20
C TYR A 19 6.04 3.83 3.50
N GLY A 20 6.87 3.73 2.45
CA GLY A 20 8.33 3.61 2.54
C GLY A 20 8.86 2.23 2.91
N LYS A 21 7.99 1.26 3.21
CA LYS A 21 8.34 -0.11 3.61
C LYS A 21 7.64 -1.14 2.72
N ALA A 22 8.15 -2.38 2.73
CA ALA A 22 7.47 -3.50 2.08
C ALA A 22 6.13 -3.77 2.77
N VAL A 23 5.07 -3.99 2.00
CA VAL A 23 3.70 -4.11 2.50
C VAL A 23 3.13 -5.46 2.10
N SER A 24 2.52 -6.18 3.04
CA SER A 24 1.87 -7.46 2.73
C SER A 24 0.64 -7.24 1.85
N ARG A 25 0.30 -8.23 1.01
CA ARG A 25 -0.93 -8.22 0.19
C ARG A 25 -2.15 -7.80 0.99
N LYS A 26 -2.43 -8.50 2.10
CA LYS A 26 -3.55 -8.18 3.00
C LYS A 26 -3.56 -6.70 3.42
N ARG A 27 -2.41 -6.17 3.84
CA ARG A 27 -2.32 -4.80 4.32
C ARG A 27 -2.53 -3.78 3.20
N ILE A 28 -2.10 -4.07 1.98
CA ILE A 28 -2.36 -3.19 0.83
C ILE A 28 -3.87 -3.05 0.60
N HIS A 29 -4.61 -4.15 0.63
CA HIS A 29 -6.06 -4.08 0.45
C HIS A 29 -6.75 -3.29 1.56
N GLU A 30 -6.34 -3.46 2.82
CA GLU A 30 -6.85 -2.66 3.93
C GLU A 30 -6.57 -1.16 3.74
N LEU A 31 -5.35 -0.80 3.33
CA LEU A 31 -4.97 0.60 3.10
C LEU A 31 -5.75 1.23 1.95
N VAL A 32 -5.88 0.53 0.83
CA VAL A 32 -6.60 1.01 -0.36
C VAL A 32 -8.09 1.13 -0.07
N TYR A 33 -8.66 0.15 0.64
CA TYR A 33 -10.05 0.21 1.10
C TYR A 33 -10.27 1.47 1.95
N LYS A 34 -9.45 1.67 2.98
CA LYS A 34 -9.51 2.87 3.84
C LYS A 34 -9.39 4.16 3.05
N LEU A 35 -8.42 4.26 2.13
CA LEU A 35 -8.25 5.46 1.31
C LEU A 35 -9.52 5.80 0.53
N GLN A 36 -10.20 4.78 0.00
CA GLN A 36 -11.40 4.99 -0.80
C GLN A 36 -12.64 5.27 0.06
N THR A 37 -12.82 4.55 1.16
CA THR A 37 -14.06 4.61 1.96
C THR A 37 -14.02 5.64 3.08
N GLU A 38 -12.89 5.79 3.76
CA GLU A 38 -12.74 6.69 4.91
C GLU A 38 -12.15 8.06 4.49
N TYR A 39 -11.32 8.09 3.46
CA TYR A 39 -10.58 9.29 3.04
C TYR A 39 -11.03 9.86 1.68
N GLY A 40 -11.93 9.18 0.95
CA GLY A 40 -12.54 9.69 -0.28
C GLY A 40 -11.62 9.72 -1.51
N VAL A 41 -10.47 9.03 -1.49
CA VAL A 41 -9.59 8.95 -2.66
C VAL A 41 -10.19 8.00 -3.69
N ALA A 42 -10.53 8.53 -4.87
CA ALA A 42 -11.18 7.76 -5.94
C ALA A 42 -10.23 6.75 -6.61
N LEU A 43 -10.06 5.56 -6.04
CA LEU A 43 -9.21 4.50 -6.60
C LEU A 43 -9.96 3.57 -7.54
N GLY A 44 -11.30 3.52 -7.45
CA GLY A 44 -12.18 2.80 -8.38
C GLY A 44 -12.22 1.29 -8.15
N PHE A 45 -11.75 0.80 -6.99
CA PHE A 45 -11.72 -0.64 -6.70
C PHE A 45 -12.97 -1.10 -5.96
N THR A 46 -13.56 -2.21 -6.39
CA THR A 46 -14.64 -2.86 -5.63
C THR A 46 -14.06 -3.81 -4.59
N PHE A 47 -14.62 -3.80 -3.38
CA PHE A 47 -14.19 -4.65 -2.27
C PHE A 47 -15.33 -5.56 -1.77
N ALA A 48 -14.98 -6.76 -1.31
CA ALA A 48 -15.90 -7.73 -0.72
C ALA A 48 -15.28 -8.44 0.51
N GLY A 49 -16.14 -8.99 1.37
CA GLY A 49 -15.77 -9.86 2.50
C GLY A 49 -15.37 -9.13 3.79
N GLN A 50 -15.23 -9.91 4.88
CA GLN A 50 -14.60 -9.46 6.12
C GLN A 50 -13.08 -9.59 5.96
N VAL A 51 -12.36 -8.49 6.22
CA VAL A 51 -11.06 -8.16 5.59
C VAL A 51 -11.27 -7.82 4.11
N PRO A 52 -11.30 -6.52 3.75
CA PRO A 52 -11.68 -6.11 2.42
C PRO A 52 -10.71 -6.69 1.39
N PHE A 53 -11.24 -7.45 0.42
CA PHE A 53 -10.47 -7.97 -0.70
C PHE A 53 -11.01 -7.42 -2.03
N SER A 54 -10.11 -7.16 -2.99
CA SER A 54 -10.46 -6.64 -4.31
C SER A 54 -9.64 -7.37 -5.37
N LYS A 55 -10.31 -8.13 -6.24
CA LYS A 55 -9.66 -8.84 -7.35
C LYS A 55 -8.96 -7.87 -8.30
N GLN A 56 -9.60 -6.74 -8.59
CA GLN A 56 -9.08 -5.69 -9.46
C GLN A 56 -7.79 -5.08 -8.91
N LEU A 57 -7.74 -4.80 -7.60
CA LEU A 57 -6.52 -4.31 -6.96
C LEU A 57 -5.38 -5.33 -7.08
N ASP A 58 -5.69 -6.61 -6.91
CA ASP A 58 -4.70 -7.67 -6.98
C ASP A 58 -4.10 -7.83 -8.38
N GLU A 59 -4.95 -7.86 -9.40
CA GLU A 59 -4.55 -7.85 -10.82
C GLU A 59 -3.68 -6.62 -11.11
N LYS A 60 -4.03 -5.46 -10.54
CA LYS A 60 -3.25 -4.23 -10.71
C LYS A 60 -1.88 -4.28 -10.04
N LEU A 61 -1.77 -4.90 -8.87
CA LEU A 61 -0.48 -5.12 -8.22
C LEU A 61 0.41 -6.04 -9.04
N GLU A 62 -0.15 -7.13 -9.60
CA GLU A 62 0.59 -8.03 -10.50
C GLU A 62 1.07 -7.31 -11.76
N GLU A 63 0.22 -6.50 -12.38
CA GLU A 63 0.62 -5.67 -13.52
C GLU A 63 1.76 -4.73 -13.17
N LEU A 64 1.68 -4.03 -12.03
CA LEU A 64 2.74 -3.12 -11.59
C LEU A 64 4.06 -3.85 -11.31
N VAL A 65 4.01 -5.11 -10.87
CA VAL A 65 5.18 -5.98 -10.76
C VAL A 65 5.72 -6.35 -12.15
N LYS A 66 4.88 -6.82 -13.07
CA LYS A 66 5.25 -7.16 -14.46
C LYS A 66 5.86 -5.95 -15.20
N LYS A 67 5.31 -4.76 -14.97
CA LYS A 67 5.80 -3.47 -15.52
C LYS A 67 7.10 -2.98 -14.85
N GLY A 68 7.53 -3.63 -13.76
CA GLY A 68 8.76 -3.32 -13.03
C GLY A 68 8.67 -2.11 -12.10
N TYR A 69 7.47 -1.64 -11.75
CA TYR A 69 7.27 -0.53 -10.79
C TYR A 69 7.21 -1.01 -9.34
N LEU A 70 6.78 -2.26 -9.12
CA LEU A 70 6.83 -2.93 -7.83
C LEU A 70 7.75 -4.16 -7.90
N LYS A 71 8.29 -4.55 -6.76
CA LYS A 71 8.99 -5.82 -6.53
C LYS A 71 8.13 -6.67 -5.60
N LEU A 72 7.90 -7.92 -5.99
CA LEU A 72 7.29 -8.93 -5.13
C LEU A 72 8.41 -9.67 -4.39
N ILE A 73 8.32 -9.70 -3.07
CA ILE A 73 9.27 -10.35 -2.16
C ILE A 73 8.46 -11.35 -1.35
N TYR A 74 8.98 -12.57 -1.22
CA TYR A 74 8.38 -13.58 -0.36
C TYR A 74 9.12 -13.61 0.96
N SER A 75 8.38 -13.47 2.05
CA SER A 75 8.92 -13.69 3.40
C SER A 75 8.55 -15.09 3.86
N THR A 76 9.52 -15.79 4.44
CA THR A 76 9.30 -17.10 5.06
C THR A 76 8.54 -16.93 6.37
N GLY A 77 7.32 -17.47 6.45
CA GLY A 77 6.57 -17.46 7.71
C GLY A 77 7.20 -18.41 8.75
N GLY A 78 6.94 -18.16 10.03
CA GLY A 78 7.51 -18.93 11.15
C GLY A 78 6.95 -20.34 11.35
N GLY A 79 6.21 -20.90 10.38
CA GLY A 79 5.60 -22.23 10.49
C GLY A 79 5.39 -22.90 9.14
N TYR A 80 5.36 -24.24 9.16
CA TYR A 80 5.35 -25.14 7.99
C TYR A 80 4.23 -24.86 6.97
N LEU A 81 3.06 -24.41 7.43
CA LEU A 81 1.90 -24.05 6.58
C LEU A 81 1.88 -22.59 6.10
N SER A 82 2.90 -21.79 6.46
CA SER A 82 2.96 -20.35 6.18
C SER A 82 4.22 -19.95 5.42
N LEU A 83 4.78 -20.87 4.65
CA LEU A 83 6.12 -20.80 4.07
C LEU A 83 6.39 -19.56 3.22
N TYR A 84 5.38 -18.96 2.56
CA TYR A 84 5.62 -17.77 1.73
C TYR A 84 4.47 -16.77 1.84
N ARG A 85 4.76 -15.60 2.40
CA ARG A 85 3.83 -14.45 2.39
C ARG A 85 4.30 -13.40 1.39
N PRO A 86 3.44 -12.96 0.44
CA PRO A 86 3.80 -11.95 -0.55
C PRO A 86 3.84 -10.55 0.09
N TYR A 87 4.97 -9.88 -0.10
CA TYR A 87 5.19 -8.47 0.23
C TYR A 87 5.54 -7.69 -1.03
N TYR A 88 4.91 -6.55 -1.21
CA TYR A 88 5.17 -5.65 -2.33
C TYR A 88 6.00 -4.48 -1.84
N LYS A 89 7.04 -4.13 -2.59
CA LYS A 89 7.89 -2.98 -2.34
C LYS A 89 8.02 -2.16 -3.62
N LEU A 90 8.16 -0.85 -3.49
CA LEU A 90 8.49 0.01 -4.61
C LEU A 90 9.85 -0.41 -5.23
N SER A 91 9.91 -0.51 -6.56
CA SER A 91 11.19 -0.61 -7.26
C SER A 91 11.84 0.78 -7.39
N GLU A 92 13.11 0.85 -7.78
CA GLU A 92 13.76 2.13 -8.08
C GLU A 92 13.05 2.91 -9.19
N ARG A 93 12.58 2.19 -10.22
CA ARG A 93 11.78 2.77 -11.30
C ARG A 93 10.45 3.29 -10.77
N GLY A 94 9.78 2.51 -9.91
CA GLY A 94 8.55 2.93 -9.22
C GLY A 94 8.76 4.19 -8.38
N ALA A 95 9.89 4.28 -7.65
CA ALA A 95 10.25 5.44 -6.84
C ALA A 95 10.39 6.71 -7.65
N LYS A 96 11.13 6.64 -8.76
CA LYS A 96 11.33 7.80 -9.65
C LYS A 96 10.01 8.30 -10.23
N VAL A 97 9.08 7.40 -10.54
CA VAL A 97 7.77 7.78 -11.09
C VAL A 97 6.84 8.31 -10.00
N ALA A 98 6.77 7.64 -8.85
CA ALA A 98 5.95 8.05 -7.72
C ALA A 98 6.36 9.45 -7.21
N ALA A 99 7.66 9.76 -7.15
CA ALA A 99 8.18 11.04 -6.71
C ALA A 99 7.70 12.22 -7.58
N LYS A 100 7.54 12.01 -8.90
CA LYS A 100 6.99 13.04 -9.80
C LYS A 100 5.57 13.44 -9.43
N SER A 101 4.83 12.53 -8.79
CA SER A 101 3.52 12.79 -8.19
C SER A 101 2.56 13.46 -9.19
N ASP A 102 2.43 12.90 -10.39
CA ASP A 102 1.69 13.50 -11.51
C ASP A 102 0.16 13.23 -11.41
N PHE A 103 -0.44 13.70 -10.32
CA PHE A 103 -1.87 13.64 -9.99
C PHE A 103 -2.25 14.72 -8.95
N SER A 104 -3.55 14.83 -8.60
CA SER A 104 -4.11 15.87 -7.72
C SER A 104 -3.33 16.07 -6.42
N LYS A 105 -3.09 17.33 -6.03
CA LYS A 105 -2.44 17.69 -4.77
C LYS A 105 -3.25 17.21 -3.56
N THR A 106 -4.57 17.33 -3.62
CA THR A 106 -5.49 16.90 -2.55
C THR A 106 -5.34 15.41 -2.25
N ASP A 107 -5.21 14.58 -3.29
CA ASP A 107 -5.01 13.14 -3.11
C ASP A 107 -3.66 12.84 -2.43
N LYS A 108 -2.60 13.60 -2.76
CA LYS A 108 -1.27 13.43 -2.13
C LYS A 108 -1.34 13.70 -0.63
N GLU A 109 -1.88 14.87 -0.27
CA GLU A 109 -2.04 15.31 1.12
C GLU A 109 -2.90 14.31 1.91
N THR A 110 -3.94 13.76 1.26
CA THR A 110 -4.82 12.75 1.86
C THR A 110 -4.10 11.43 2.11
N ILE A 111 -3.33 10.94 1.12
CA ILE A 111 -2.52 9.72 1.26
C ILE A 111 -1.48 9.89 2.38
N GLU A 112 -0.79 11.03 2.42
CA GLU A 112 0.17 11.35 3.47
C GLU A 112 -0.46 11.42 4.85
N LYS A 113 -1.61 12.08 4.98
CA LYS A 113 -2.38 12.16 6.22
C LYS A 113 -2.72 10.77 6.76
N MET A 114 -3.21 9.86 5.91
CA MET A 114 -3.51 8.48 6.31
C MET A 114 -2.23 7.73 6.73
N VAL A 115 -1.14 7.82 5.96
CA VAL A 115 0.09 7.11 6.32
C VAL A 115 0.67 7.65 7.63
N ASN A 116 0.62 8.96 7.86
CA ASN A 116 1.10 9.59 9.08
C ASN A 116 0.24 9.25 10.30
N SER A 117 -1.09 9.17 10.16
CA SER A 117 -1.96 8.74 11.26
C SER A 117 -1.65 7.31 11.72
N LEU A 118 -1.34 6.42 10.77
CA LEU A 118 -0.92 5.05 11.06
C LEU A 118 0.45 4.95 11.74
N ARG A 119 1.35 5.91 11.48
CA ARG A 119 2.66 6.00 12.15
C ARG A 119 2.50 6.50 13.59
N GLY A 120 1.77 7.61 13.79
CA GLY A 120 1.52 8.17 15.12
C GLY A 120 0.70 7.25 16.04
N ALA A 121 -0.22 6.46 15.49
CA ALA A 121 -0.95 5.44 16.26
C ALA A 121 -0.02 4.33 16.77
N LYS A 122 1.07 4.03 16.06
CA LYS A 122 2.04 2.99 16.45
C LYS A 122 2.94 3.44 17.60
N GLU A 123 3.21 4.73 17.70
CA GLU A 123 4.03 5.31 18.77
C GLU A 123 3.27 5.40 20.10
N LYS A 124 1.95 5.64 20.07
CA LYS A 124 1.11 5.69 21.28
C LYS A 124 0.83 4.32 21.91
N GLY A 125 0.91 3.23 21.15
CA GLY A 125 0.69 1.87 21.66
C GLY A 125 1.92 1.22 22.29
N GLY A 126 3.06 1.91 22.35
CA GLY A 126 4.32 1.40 22.93
C GLY A 126 4.56 1.76 24.40
N THR A 127 3.69 2.56 25.02
CA THR A 127 3.96 3.19 26.31
C THR A 127 3.14 2.66 27.49
N GLU A 128 2.23 1.71 27.29
CA GLU A 128 1.29 1.25 28.35
C GLU A 128 1.63 -0.11 29.02
N THR A 129 2.82 -0.69 28.81
CA THR A 129 3.17 -1.98 29.48
C THR A 129 4.33 -1.88 30.47
N ALA A 130 4.65 -0.68 30.96
CA ALA A 130 5.78 -0.48 31.86
C ALA A 130 5.42 0.16 33.21
N VAL A 131 4.28 -0.16 33.83
CA VAL A 131 4.13 0.02 35.29
C VAL A 131 3.10 -0.97 35.83
N GLN A 132 3.55 -2.00 36.54
CA GLN A 132 3.14 -2.30 37.91
C GLN A 132 3.99 -3.47 38.43
N GLN A 133 4.82 -3.12 39.43
CA GLN A 133 5.58 -4.01 40.31
C GLN A 133 4.64 -4.60 41.37
#